data_AF-A0A3C0NLF9-F1
#
_entry.id   AF-A0A3C0NLF9-F1
#
_cell.length_a   1.000
_cell.length_b   1.000
_cell.length_c   1.000
_cell.angle_alpha   90.00
_cell.angle_beta   90.00
_cell.angle_gamma   90.00
#
_symmetry.space_group_name_H-M   'P 1'
#
loop_
_entity.id
_entity.type
_entity.pdbx_description
1 polymer ?
#
loop_
_entity_poly.entity_id
_entity_poly.type
_entity_poly.pdbx_seq_one_letter_code
_entity_poly.pdbx_strand_id
1 'polypeptide(L)' 'MANITPPRYVKQVLITLQSRGYLAYLVGGCVRDMILGVHPQDWDVCTSALPEEVRGL' A
#
# COMPACT_ATOMS: atom_id res chain seq x y z
N MET A 1 -0.70 15.72 13.69
CA MET A 1 -1.01 14.64 12.72
C MET A 1 -0.65 13.33 13.39
N ALA A 2 -1.55 12.34 13.40
CA ALA A 2 -1.22 11.04 13.95
C ALA A 2 -0.19 10.35 13.03
N ASN A 3 0.92 9.88 13.59
CA ASN A 3 1.91 9.08 12.85
C ASN A 3 1.39 7.63 12.73
N ILE A 4 0.36 7.44 11.89
CA ILE A 4 -0.18 6.12 11.61
C ILE A 4 0.74 5.45 10.58
N THR A 5 1.35 4.35 11.00
CA THR A 5 2.31 3.61 10.19
C THR A 5 1.65 2.34 9.66
N PRO A 6 1.76 2.04 8.35
CA PRO A 6 1.20 0.81 7.81
C PRO A 6 1.81 -0.43 8.48
N PRO A 7 1.03 -1.50 8.68
CA PRO A 7 1.53 -2.78 9.17
C PRO A 7 2.69 -3.32 8.32
N ARG A 8 3.51 -4.17 8.93
CA ARG A 8 4.70 -4.75 8.25
C ARG A 8 4.36 -5.44 6.93
N TYR A 9 3.28 -6.21 6.88
CA TYR A 9 2.89 -6.94 5.67
C TYR A 9 2.54 -5.98 4.51
N VAL A 10 1.89 -4.85 4.79
CA VAL A 10 1.56 -3.83 3.79
C VAL A 10 2.84 -3.18 3.25
N LYS A 11 3.76 -2.80 4.14
CA LYS A 11 5.07 -2.27 3.72
C LYS A 11 5.85 -3.26 2.88
N GLN A 12 5.78 -4.54 3.22
CA GLN A 12 6.48 -5.59 2.49
C GLN A 12 5.95 -5.72 1.06
N VAL A 13 4.63 -5.63 0.84
CA VAL A 13 4.03 -5.58 -0.50
C VAL A 13 4.52 -4.38 -1.30
N LEU A 14 4.49 -3.18 -0.70
CA LEU A 14 4.97 -1.95 -1.36
C LEU A 14 6.45 -2.07 -1.77
N ILE A 15 7.31 -2.54 -0.86
CA ILE A 15 8.74 -2.71 -1.10
C ILE A 15 8.99 -3.75 -2.19
N THR A 16 8.30 -4.91 -2.16
CA THR A 16 8.47 -5.95 -3.18
C THR A 16 8.16 -5.41 -4.57
N LEU A 17 7.02 -4.72 -4.74
CA LEU A 17 6.62 -4.15 -6.02
C LEU A 17 7.59 -3.06 -6.49
N GLN A 18 7.96 -2.13 -5.60
CA GLN A 18 8.89 -1.05 -5.91
C GLN A 18 10.30 -1.55 -6.23
N SER A 19 10.78 -2.59 -5.54
CA SER A 19 12.09 -3.20 -5.79
C SER A 19 12.21 -3.85 -7.17
N ARG A 20 11.07 -4.21 -7.78
CA ARG A 20 10.98 -4.73 -9.15
C ARG A 20 10.72 -3.63 -10.20
N GLY A 21 10.73 -2.36 -9.79
CA GLY A 21 10.59 -1.21 -10.68
C GLY A 21 9.14 -0.78 -10.96
N TYR A 22 8.15 -1.39 -10.30
CA TYR A 22 6.75 -0.99 -10.43
C TYR A 22 6.43 0.19 -9.51
N LEU A 23 5.51 1.04 -9.94
CA LEU A 23 4.86 1.99 -9.04
C LEU A 23 3.97 1.19 -8.08
N ALA A 24 3.98 1.53 -6.79
CA ALA A 24 3.08 0.96 -5.80
C ALA A 24 2.78 1.97 -4.71
N TYR A 25 1.50 2.20 -4.43
CA TYR A 25 1.03 3.23 -3.51
C TYR A 25 -0.16 2.75 -2.69
N LEU A 26 -0.28 3.28 -1.48
CA LEU A 26 -1.51 3.20 -0.71
C LEU A 26 -2.58 4.09 -1.35
N VAL A 27 -3.80 3.58 -1.42
CA VAL A 27 -4.94 4.30 -1.99
C VAL A 27 -6.20 4.06 -1.14
N GLY A 28 -7.31 4.68 -1.54
CA GLY A 28 -8.62 4.39 -0.94
C GLY A 28 -8.80 4.94 0.47
N GLY A 29 -9.61 4.24 1.26
CA GLY A 29 -10.04 4.67 2.60
C GLY A 29 -8.89 4.82 3.58
N CYS A 30 -7.91 3.92 3.52
CA CYS A 30 -6.77 3.94 4.43
C CYS A 30 -5.98 5.26 4.37
N VAL A 31 -5.83 5.86 3.18
CA VAL A 31 -5.16 7.15 3.01
C VAL A 31 -5.95 8.28 3.65
N ARG A 32 -7.26 8.35 3.38
CA ARG A 32 -8.15 9.34 3.99
C ARG A 32 -8.10 9.23 5.51
N ASP A 33 -8.21 8.03 6.04
CA ASP A 33 -8.27 7.80 7.48
C ASP A 33 -6.93 8.21 8.15
N MET A 34 -5.78 7.87 7.54
CA MET A 34 -4.47 8.35 8.01
C MET A 34 -4.37 9.90 8.04
N ILE A 35 -4.87 10.58 7.00
CA ILE A 35 -4.88 12.06 6.94
C ILE A 35 -5.74 12.64 8.06
N LEU A 36 -6.90 12.02 8.33
CA LEU A 36 -7.81 12.40 9.41
C LEU A 36 -7.30 11.98 10.81
N GLY A 37 -6.21 11.21 10.90
CA GLY A 37 -5.70 10.66 12.15
C GLY A 37 -6.56 9.54 12.74
N VAL A 38 -7.39 8.90 11.92
CA VAL A 38 -8.22 7.74 12.26
C VAL A 38 -7.50 6.47 11.84
N HIS A 39 -7.59 5.42 12.64
CA HIS A 39 -6.98 4.13 12.29
C HIS A 39 -7.71 3.49 11.09
N PRO A 40 -7.01 3.15 9.99
CA PRO A 40 -7.61 2.45 8.85
C PRO A 40 -8.19 1.09 9.23
N GLN A 41 -9.32 0.71 8.63
CA GLN A 41 -9.92 -0.62 8.83
C GLN A 41 -9.37 -1.66 7.85
N ASP A 42 -9.00 -1.21 6.66
CA ASP A 42 -8.40 -1.99 5.58
C ASP A 42 -7.19 -1.25 5.00
N TRP A 43 -6.46 -1.92 4.11
CA TRP A 43 -5.28 -1.37 3.44
C TRP A 43 -5.29 -1.77 1.97
N ASP A 44 -5.47 -0.78 1.10
CA ASP A 44 -5.47 -0.97 -0.35
C ASP A 44 -4.16 -0.50 -0.98
N VAL A 45 -3.63 -1.30 -1.90
CA VAL A 45 -2.45 -0.97 -2.70
C VAL A 45 -2.83 -0.93 -4.18
N CYS A 46 -2.47 0.14 -4.88
CA CYS A 46 -2.52 0.22 -6.33
C CYS A 46 -1.10 0.11 -6.89
N THR A 47 -0.94 -0.57 -8.03
CA THR A 47 0.36 -0.75 -8.68
C THR A 47 0.26 -0.60 -10.20
N SER A 48 1.38 -0.22 -10.83
CA SER A 48 1.51 -0.23 -12.29
C SER A 48 1.77 -1.63 -12.87
N ALA A 49 2.04 -2.63 -12.03
CA ALA A 49 2.18 -4.02 -12.47
C ALA A 49 0.84 -4.57 -12.97
N LEU A 50 0.88 -5.32 -14.06
CA LEU A 50 -0.27 -6.05 -14.59
C LEU A 50 -0.64 -7.24 -13.67
N PRO A 51 -1.90 -7.69 -13.68
CA PRO A 51 -2.34 -8.79 -12.80
C PRO A 51 -1.49 -10.06 -12.91
N GLU A 52 -1.06 -10.43 -14.11
CA GLU A 52 -0.17 -11.57 -14.37
C GLU A 52 1.24 -11.38 -13.80
N GLU A 53 1.77 -10.16 -13.83
CA GLU A 53 3.06 -9.83 -13.23
C GLU A 53 2.98 -9.95 -11.72
N VAL A 54 1.88 -9.48 -11.11
CA VAL A 54 1.62 -9.59 -9.66
C VAL A 54 1.49 -11.04 -9.20
N ARG A 55 0.83 -11.90 -9.99
CA ARG A 55 0.69 -13.33 -9.67
C ARG A 55 2.01 -14.10 -9.73
N GLY A 56 2.99 -13.60 -10.48
CA GLY A 56 4.32 -14.22 -10.60
C GLY A 56 5.34 -13.78 -9.54
N LEU A 57 4.94 -12.96 -8.56
CA LEU A 57 5.84 -12.32 -7.60
C LEU A 57 6.29 -13.18 -6.43
#